data_AF-M6WD95-F1
#
_entry.id   AF-M6WD95-F1
#
_cell.length_a   1.000
_cell.length_b   1.000
_cell.length_c   1.000
_cell.angle_alpha   90.00
_cell.angle_beta   90.00
_cell.angle_gamma   90.00
#
_symmetry.space_group_name_H-M   'P 1'
#
loop_
_entity.id
_entity.type
_entity.pdbx_description
1 polymer ?
#
loop_
_entity_poly.entity_id
_entity_poly.type
_entity_poly.pdbx_seq_one_letter_code
_entity_poly.pdbx_strand_id
1 'polypeptide(L)'
;MLEGIDLEKVKTKLNHFLDSKGFIDEELRLPDFATDVGLTTHQASYYLNRYLNMSFTDFLQFHRINEVKNMIRINANFNLLNIALECGFNSASSFHRACIKFTGKSPRDLKKDIF
;
A
#
# COMPACT_ATOMS: atom_id res chain seq x y z
N MET A 1 4.21 -21.43 -6.98
CA MET A 1 4.42 -22.15 -5.70
C MET A 1 5.72 -21.65 -5.08
N LEU A 2 5.83 -21.57 -3.75
CA LEU A 2 7.01 -21.05 -3.03
C LEU A 2 7.93 -22.17 -2.51
N GLU A 3 8.03 -23.28 -3.26
CA GLU A 3 8.93 -24.37 -2.88
C GLU A 3 10.39 -23.89 -2.83
N GLY A 4 11.09 -24.28 -1.76
CA GLY A 4 12.49 -23.88 -1.53
C GLY A 4 12.68 -22.41 -1.13
N ILE A 5 11.61 -21.63 -0.94
CA ILE A 5 11.71 -20.24 -0.50
C ILE A 5 11.68 -20.17 1.03
N ASP A 6 12.66 -19.47 1.60
CA ASP A 6 12.69 -19.09 3.01
C ASP A 6 11.68 -17.96 3.27
N LEU A 7 10.52 -18.32 3.82
CA LEU A 7 9.43 -17.37 4.10
C LEU A 7 9.76 -16.38 5.22
N GLU A 8 10.64 -16.72 6.16
CA GLU A 8 11.05 -15.77 7.22
C GLU A 8 11.95 -14.69 6.64
N LYS A 9 12.82 -15.04 5.69
CA LYS A 9 13.61 -14.06 4.94
C LYS A 9 12.73 -13.14 4.10
N VAL A 10 11.71 -13.68 3.42
CA VAL A 10 10.72 -12.88 2.66
C VAL A 10 9.99 -11.91 3.59
N LYS A 11 9.53 -12.38 4.76
CA LYS A 11 8.84 -11.56 5.75
C LYS A 11 9.74 -10.45 6.30
N THR A 12 11.00 -10.74 6.57
CA THR A 12 11.98 -9.73 7.01
C THR A 12 12.16 -8.62 5.97
N LYS A 13 12.31 -9.00 4.70
CA LYS A 13 12.41 -8.03 3.60
C LYS A 13 11.12 -7.23 3.38
N LEU A 14 9.96 -7.88 3.51
CA LEU A 14 8.67 -7.22 3.46
C LEU A 14 8.55 -6.16 4.56
N ASN A 15 8.92 -6.49 5.79
CA ASN A 15 8.91 -5.53 6.89
C ASN A 15 9.82 -4.34 6.58
N HIS A 16 11.04 -4.59 6.10
CA HIS A 16 11.94 -3.50 5.70
C HIS A 16 11.32 -2.62 4.59
N PHE A 17 10.71 -3.22 3.56
CA PHE A 17 10.00 -2.49 2.51
C PHE A 17 8.85 -1.62 3.07
N LEU A 18 8.12 -2.12 4.06
CA LEU A 18 7.05 -1.36 4.71
C LEU A 18 7.58 -0.23 5.59
N ASP A 19 8.64 -0.49 6.36
CA ASP A 19 9.28 0.50 7.24
C ASP A 19 9.91 1.65 6.44
N SER A 20 10.52 1.33 5.29
CA SER A 20 11.05 2.33 4.35
C SER A 20 9.96 3.01 3.51
N LYS A 21 8.69 2.66 3.71
CA LYS A 21 7.54 3.11 2.92
C LYS A 21 7.74 2.93 1.41
N GLY A 22 8.34 1.82 0.98
CA GLY A 22 8.57 1.51 -0.43
C GLY A 22 7.30 1.50 -1.29
N PHE A 23 6.13 1.41 -0.67
CA PHE A 23 4.83 1.53 -1.31
C PHE A 23 4.46 2.96 -1.76
N ILE A 24 5.17 4.00 -1.34
CA ILE A 24 4.84 5.40 -1.71
C ILE A 24 5.17 5.71 -3.17
N ASP A 25 6.13 5.03 -3.78
CA ASP A 25 6.44 5.24 -5.20
C ASP A 25 5.22 4.93 -6.08
N GLU A 26 4.69 5.95 -6.76
CA GLU A 26 3.50 5.81 -7.60
C GLU A 26 3.74 4.99 -8.87
N GLU A 27 5.00 4.88 -9.31
CA GLU A 27 5.42 4.08 -10.46
C GLU A 27 5.81 2.64 -10.08
N LEU A 28 5.76 2.29 -8.79
CA LEU A 28 6.10 0.95 -8.29
C LEU A 28 5.27 -0.14 -8.97
N ARG A 29 5.94 -1.09 -9.62
CA ARG A 29 5.31 -2.26 -10.26
C ARG A 29 5.63 -3.53 -9.47
N LEU A 30 4.87 -4.58 -9.75
CA LEU A 30 5.06 -5.89 -9.12
C LEU A 30 6.50 -6.45 -9.25
N PRO A 31 7.22 -6.31 -10.40
CA PRO A 31 8.61 -6.74 -10.49
C PRO A 31 9.56 -5.99 -9.55
N ASP A 32 9.31 -4.70 -9.32
CA ASP A 32 10.12 -3.86 -8.43
C ASP A 32 9.94 -4.36 -6.98
N PHE A 33 8.67 -4.51 -6.55
CA PHE A 33 8.34 -5.12 -5.26
C PHE A 33 8.91 -6.53 -5.09
N ALA A 34 8.82 -7.36 -6.13
CA ALA A 34 9.33 -8.73 -6.10
C ALA A 34 10.85 -8.74 -5.83
N THR A 35 11.58 -7.82 -6.45
CA THR A 35 13.02 -7.64 -6.24
C THR A 35 13.31 -7.27 -4.78
N ASP A 36 12.57 -6.30 -4.23
CA ASP A 36 12.73 -5.86 -2.83
C ASP A 36 12.52 -7.00 -1.83
N VAL A 37 11.49 -7.83 -2.05
CA VAL A 37 11.20 -8.97 -1.17
C VAL A 37 12.00 -10.24 -1.50
N GLY A 38 12.86 -10.20 -2.53
CA GLY A 38 13.73 -11.31 -2.92
C GLY A 38 12.98 -12.48 -3.57
N LEU A 39 11.93 -12.18 -4.34
CA LEU A 39 11.11 -13.14 -5.06
C LEU A 39 11.15 -12.86 -6.56
N THR A 40 10.79 -13.85 -7.36
CA THR A 40 10.39 -13.60 -8.75
C THR A 40 9.00 -12.94 -8.79
N THR A 41 8.66 -12.25 -9.88
CA THR A 41 7.35 -11.61 -10.07
C THR A 41 6.18 -12.58 -9.84
N HIS A 42 6.28 -13.81 -10.35
CA HIS A 42 5.25 -14.84 -10.16
C HIS A 42 5.14 -15.28 -8.69
N GLN A 43 6.28 -15.46 -8.01
CA GLN A 43 6.30 -15.81 -6.59
C GLN A 43 5.76 -14.68 -5.72
N ALA A 44 6.07 -13.41 -6.03
CA ALA A 44 5.53 -12.26 -5.31
C ALA A 44 4.01 -12.18 -5.47
N SER A 45 3.49 -12.33 -6.70
CA SER A 45 2.03 -12.42 -6.93
C SER A 45 1.40 -13.56 -6.13
N TYR A 46 2.02 -14.74 -6.17
CA TYR A 46 1.53 -15.90 -5.42
C TYR A 46 1.57 -15.66 -3.91
N TYR A 47 2.64 -15.07 -3.39
CA TYR A 47 2.81 -14.74 -1.98
C TYR A 47 1.71 -13.77 -1.51
N LEU A 48 1.53 -12.66 -2.22
CA LEU A 48 0.50 -11.67 -1.91
C LEU A 48 -0.91 -12.30 -1.91
N ASN A 49 -1.26 -13.02 -2.97
CA ASN A 49 -2.60 -13.60 -3.10
C ASN A 49 -2.84 -14.74 -2.09
N ARG A 50 -1.84 -15.60 -1.85
CA ARG A 50 -2.04 -16.81 -1.04
C ARG A 50 -1.80 -16.61 0.44
N TYR A 51 -0.82 -15.78 0.82
CA TYR A 51 -0.43 -15.56 2.21
C TYR A 51 -1.00 -14.28 2.80
N LEU A 52 -1.13 -13.22 2.00
CA LEU A 52 -1.72 -11.96 2.46
C LEU A 52 -3.19 -11.77 2.03
N ASN A 53 -3.70 -12.66 1.17
CA ASN A 53 -5.05 -12.58 0.60
C ASN A 53 -5.31 -11.22 -0.08
N MET A 54 -4.31 -10.69 -0.79
CA MET A 54 -4.38 -9.41 -1.48
C MET A 54 -3.77 -9.51 -2.87
N SER A 55 -4.37 -8.82 -3.84
CA SER A 55 -3.67 -8.50 -5.09
C SER A 55 -2.56 -7.47 -4.82
N PHE A 56 -1.59 -7.33 -5.74
CA PHE A 56 -0.56 -6.29 -5.62
C PHE A 56 -1.15 -4.88 -5.53
N THR A 57 -2.13 -4.58 -6.38
CA THR A 57 -2.83 -3.29 -6.37
C THR A 57 -3.57 -3.05 -5.06
N ASP A 58 -4.11 -4.10 -4.43
CA ASP A 58 -4.77 -3.98 -3.13
C ASP A 58 -3.79 -3.80 -1.99
N PHE A 59 -2.68 -4.52 -2.03
CA PHE A 59 -1.58 -4.37 -1.09
C PHE A 59 -1.08 -2.92 -1.06
N LEU A 60 -0.78 -2.33 -2.23
CA LEU A 60 -0.37 -0.93 -2.30
C LEU A 60 -1.45 0.00 -1.77
N GLN A 61 -2.68 -0.09 -2.28
CA GLN A 61 -3.76 0.80 -1.84
C GLN A 61 -4.04 0.71 -0.35
N PHE A 62 -3.97 -0.48 0.25
CA PHE A 62 -4.15 -0.68 1.69
C PHE A 62 -3.10 0.09 2.50
N HIS A 63 -1.82 -0.09 2.17
CA HIS A 63 -0.73 0.60 2.87
C HIS A 63 -0.76 2.12 2.63
N ARG A 64 -1.02 2.57 1.40
CA ARG A 64 -1.17 4.00 1.08
C ARG A 64 -2.33 4.65 1.82
N ILE A 65 -3.51 4.00 1.92
CA ILE A 65 -4.63 4.52 2.71
C ILE A 65 -4.28 4.64 4.20
N ASN A 66 -3.57 3.66 4.75
CA ASN A 66 -3.18 3.73 6.16
C ASN A 66 -2.18 4.87 6.39
N GLU A 67 -1.29 5.13 5.44
CA GLU A 67 -0.40 6.29 5.51
C GLU A 67 -1.14 7.62 5.37
N VAL A 68 -2.14 7.72 4.49
CA VAL A 68 -3.01 8.90 4.41
C VAL A 68 -3.68 9.18 5.75
N LYS A 69 -4.20 8.14 6.43
CA LYS A 69 -4.82 8.30 7.76
C LYS A 69 -3.82 8.83 8.78
N ASN A 70 -2.56 8.38 8.74
CA ASN A 70 -1.50 8.89 9.62
C ASN A 70 -1.20 10.36 9.33
N MET A 71 -1.05 10.72 8.06
CA MET A 71 -0.75 12.08 7.64
C MET A 71 -1.88 13.07 7.97
N ILE A 72 -3.15 12.66 7.88
CA ILE A 72 -4.29 13.49 8.30
C ILE A 72 -4.19 13.86 9.80
N ARG A 73 -3.78 12.91 10.65
CA ARG A 73 -3.63 13.14 12.10
C ARG A 73 -2.49 14.10 12.43
N ILE A 74 -1.40 14.02 11.65
CA ILE A 74 -0.22 14.88 11.84
C ILE A 74 -0.49 16.29 11.29
N ASN A 75 -1.24 16.38 10.18
CA ASN A 75 -1.35 17.62 9.42
C ASN A 75 -2.80 17.93 9.00
N ALA A 76 -3.59 18.38 9.96
CA ALA A 76 -5.02 18.62 9.82
C ALA A 76 -5.40 19.57 8.66
N ASN A 77 -4.56 20.58 8.47
CA ASN A 77 -4.81 21.71 7.58
C ASN A 77 -4.46 21.43 6.12
N PHE A 78 -3.84 20.28 5.81
CA PHE A 78 -3.46 19.95 4.45
C PHE A 78 -4.66 19.55 3.58
N ASN A 79 -4.53 19.86 2.29
CA ASN A 79 -5.47 19.40 1.28
C ASN A 79 -5.41 17.87 1.21
N LEU A 80 -6.55 17.21 1.33
CA LEU A 80 -6.63 15.75 1.39
C LEU A 80 -6.09 15.07 0.12
N LEU A 81 -6.32 15.66 -1.05
CA LEU A 81 -5.81 15.13 -2.30
C LEU A 81 -4.28 15.21 -2.31
N ASN A 82 -3.69 16.33 -1.88
CA ASN A 82 -2.23 16.46 -1.81
C ASN A 82 -1.62 15.41 -0.87
N ILE A 83 -2.21 15.17 0.30
CA ILE A 83 -1.79 14.08 1.20
C ILE A 83 -1.85 12.74 0.47
N ALA A 84 -2.93 12.45 -0.26
CA ALA A 84 -3.05 11.20 -1.01
C ALA A 84 -1.95 11.06 -2.08
N LEU A 85 -1.64 12.13 -2.82
CA LEU A 85 -0.58 12.13 -3.81
C LEU A 85 0.79 11.88 -3.16
N GLU A 86 1.09 12.54 -2.04
CA GLU A 86 2.32 12.30 -1.25
C GLU A 86 2.40 10.87 -0.68
N CYS A 87 1.26 10.21 -0.49
CA CYS A 87 1.20 8.80 -0.09
C CYS A 87 1.23 7.84 -1.28
N GLY A 88 1.51 8.30 -2.50
CA GLY A 88 1.70 7.45 -3.68
C GLY A 88 0.44 7.17 -4.49
N PHE A 89 -0.68 7.87 -4.25
CA PHE A 89 -1.80 7.80 -5.18
C PHE A 89 -1.51 8.67 -6.41
N ASN A 90 -1.67 8.10 -7.61
CA ASN A 90 -1.46 8.84 -8.86
C ASN A 90 -2.68 9.65 -9.34
N SER A 91 -3.83 9.54 -8.68
CA SER A 91 -5.05 10.26 -9.06
C SER A 91 -6.11 10.31 -7.95
N ALA A 92 -7.00 11.29 -8.03
CA ALA A 92 -8.16 11.38 -7.14
C ALA A 92 -9.09 10.15 -7.27
N SER A 93 -9.23 9.59 -8.47
CA SER A 93 -10.07 8.42 -8.72
C SER A 93 -9.50 7.15 -8.09
N SER A 94 -8.19 6.91 -8.17
CA SER A 94 -7.56 5.75 -7.51
C SER A 94 -7.66 5.88 -5.99
N PHE A 95 -7.42 7.08 -5.45
CA PHE A 95 -7.60 7.37 -4.03
C PHE A 95 -9.05 7.18 -3.55
N HIS A 96 -10.04 7.67 -4.29
CA HIS A 96 -11.45 7.50 -3.93
C HIS A 96 -11.85 6.03 -3.87
N ARG A 97 -11.47 5.23 -4.87
CA ARG A 97 -11.74 3.78 -4.86
C ARG A 97 -11.11 3.09 -3.66
N ALA A 98 -9.86 3.43 -3.33
CA ALA A 98 -9.18 2.88 -2.17
C ALA A 98 -9.87 3.27 -0.84
N CYS A 99 -10.31 4.53 -0.70
CA CYS A 99 -11.06 4.97 0.48
C CYS A 99 -12.31 4.12 0.69
N ILE A 100 -13.14 3.98 -0.35
CA ILE A 100 -14.38 3.20 -0.25
C ILE A 100 -14.05 1.73 0.04
N LYS A 101 -13.09 1.15 -0.67
CA LYS A 101 -12.74 -0.28 -0.51
C LYS A 101 -12.21 -0.62 0.88
N PHE A 102 -11.28 0.17 1.42
CA PHE A 102 -10.55 -0.18 2.64
C PHE A 102 -11.09 0.50 3.91
N THR A 103 -12.01 1.46 3.76
CA THR A 103 -12.56 2.19 4.91
C THR A 103 -14.09 2.23 4.93
N GLY A 104 -14.74 1.91 3.80
CA GLY A 104 -16.19 2.08 3.64
C GLY A 104 -16.65 3.54 3.52
N LYS A 105 -15.71 4.50 3.46
CA LYS A 105 -15.98 5.95 3.52
C LYS A 105 -15.47 6.66 2.27
N SER A 106 -16.16 7.73 1.88
CA SER A 106 -15.64 8.66 0.87
C SER A 106 -14.39 9.38 1.41
N PRO A 107 -13.50 9.93 0.57
CA PRO A 107 -12.38 10.73 1.04
C PRO A 107 -12.78 11.84 2.01
N ARG A 108 -13.89 12.54 1.73
CA ARG A 108 -14.40 13.62 2.59
C ARG A 108 -14.80 13.11 3.96
N ASP A 109 -15.50 11.97 4.01
CA ASP A 109 -15.97 11.38 5.27
C ASP A 109 -14.82 10.76 6.05
N LEU A 110 -13.85 10.16 5.36
CA LEU A 110 -12.61 9.68 5.97
C LEU A 110 -11.86 10.82 6.68
N LYS A 111 -11.71 11.98 6.03
CA LYS A 111 -11.06 13.14 6.65
C LYS A 111 -11.83 13.63 7.88
N LYS A 112 -13.17 13.69 7.82
CA LYS A 112 -14.01 14.12 8.95
C LYS A 112 -13.96 13.18 10.15
N ASP A 113 -13.88 11.87 9.91
CA ASP A 113 -13.92 10.84 10.95
C ASP A 113 -12.62 10.71 11.75
N ILE A 114 -11.50 11.19 11.19
CA ILE A 114 -10.19 11.18 11.84
C ILE A 114 -9.97 12.40 12.73
N PHE A 115 -10.73 13.49 12.48
CA PHE A 115 -10.80 14.64 13.39
C PHE A 115 -11.85 14.41 14.47
#